data_AF-A0A9Q5ZUJ2-F1
#
_entry.id   AF-A0A9Q5ZUJ2-F1
#
_cell.length_a   1.000
_cell.length_b   1.000
_cell.length_c   1.000
_cell.angle_alpha   90.00
_cell.angle_beta   90.00
_cell.angle_gamma   90.00
#
_symmetry.space_group_name_H-M   'P 1'
#
loop_
_entity.id
_entity.type
_entity.pdbx_description
1 polymer ?
#
loop_
_entity_poly.entity_id
_entity_poly.type
_entity_poly.pdbx_seq_one_letter_code
_entity_poly.pdbx_strand_id
1 'polypeptide(L)'
;MANIITCKTKDGKTIQYVDEVIGSGSMKDVYFSPDKSYVVAFYHKPQNEQARERINMITGRYRQNIFEQTGGDYWKGLFCWPTDVVEHADKVGIVVPAYQQHFFFRYGSKNNDFLGIKGREKEGKWFASANNQNKFLDPRERGNTLNYLKVCILLTRAVRRMHAAGLCHSDLSYKNVLIDPELGHACIIDVDGLVVPGKYPPDVVG
;
A
#
# COMPACT_ATOMS: atom_id res chain seq x y z
N MET A 1 12.57 -13.46 -22.54
CA MET A 1 12.87 -12.12 -21.99
C MET A 1 11.56 -11.51 -21.56
N ALA A 2 11.50 -10.87 -20.40
CA ALA A 2 10.27 -10.23 -19.94
C ALA A 2 9.92 -9.07 -20.88
N ASN A 3 8.65 -8.93 -21.25
CA ASN A 3 8.18 -7.81 -22.08
C ASN A 3 8.14 -6.55 -21.20
N ILE A 4 8.95 -5.53 -21.53
CA ILE A 4 9.05 -4.29 -20.76
C ILE A 4 8.34 -3.19 -21.53
N ILE A 5 7.33 -2.59 -20.90
CA ILE A 5 6.61 -1.44 -21.44
C ILE A 5 7.21 -0.17 -20.87
N THR A 6 7.45 0.82 -21.72
CA THR A 6 7.90 2.16 -21.34
C THR A 6 6.78 3.17 -21.58
N CYS A 7 6.45 3.96 -20.58
CA CYS A 7 5.42 4.98 -20.65
C CYS A 7 5.85 6.26 -19.91
N LYS A 8 5.05 7.31 -20.05
CA LYS A 8 5.26 8.58 -19.35
C LYS A 8 4.17 8.78 -18.31
N THR A 9 4.56 9.27 -17.13
CA THR A 9 3.61 9.79 -16.17
C THR A 9 2.99 11.07 -16.72
N LYS A 10 1.90 11.52 -16.09
CA LYS A 10 1.23 12.79 -16.42
C LYS A 10 2.18 13.98 -16.37
N ASP A 11 3.16 13.96 -15.47
CA ASP A 11 4.16 15.02 -15.30
C ASP A 11 5.40 14.83 -16.22
N GLY A 12 5.35 13.86 -17.14
CA GLY A 12 6.37 13.65 -18.17
C GLY A 12 7.55 12.77 -17.76
N LYS A 13 7.56 12.23 -16.54
CA LYS A 13 8.58 11.29 -16.05
C LYS A 13 8.47 9.96 -16.80
N THR A 14 9.59 9.46 -17.30
CA THR A 14 9.65 8.13 -17.91
C THR A 14 9.61 7.05 -16.83
N ILE A 15 8.72 6.08 -16.99
CA ILE A 15 8.61 4.89 -16.13
C ILE A 15 8.50 3.64 -16.99
N GLN A 16 8.78 2.49 -16.36
CA GLN A 16 8.77 1.18 -17.00
C GLN A 16 8.08 0.16 -16.11
N TYR A 17 7.40 -0.79 -16.73
CA TYR A 17 6.87 -1.96 -16.01
C TYR A 17 7.03 -3.22 -16.86
N VAL A 18 7.15 -4.35 -16.17
CA VAL A 18 7.13 -5.68 -16.77
C VAL A 18 5.67 -6.04 -17.03
N ASP A 19 5.36 -6.42 -18.27
CA ASP A 19 4.01 -6.80 -18.73
C ASP A 19 3.61 -8.19 -18.24
N GLU A 20 3.64 -8.36 -16.91
CA GLU A 20 3.25 -9.55 -16.18
C GLU A 20 2.51 -9.08 -14.92
N VAL A 21 1.24 -9.45 -14.81
CA VAL A 21 0.41 -9.08 -13.66
C VAL A 21 0.89 -9.86 -12.43
N ILE A 22 1.36 -9.14 -11.41
CA ILE A 22 1.82 -9.72 -10.14
C ILE A 22 0.71 -9.82 -9.10
N GLY A 23 -0.37 -9.07 -9.29
CA GLY A 23 -1.54 -9.06 -8.44
C GLY A 23 -2.70 -8.38 -9.16
N SER A 24 -3.88 -9.00 -9.08
CA SER A 24 -5.13 -8.43 -9.58
C SER A 24 -6.10 -8.32 -8.42
N GLY A 25 -6.31 -7.11 -7.94
CA GLY A 25 -7.34 -6.81 -6.94
C GLY A 25 -8.74 -6.72 -7.57
N SER A 26 -9.71 -6.21 -6.82
CA SER A 26 -11.04 -5.89 -7.35
C SER A 26 -11.05 -4.66 -8.26
N MET A 27 -10.05 -3.78 -8.11
CA MET A 27 -10.02 -2.47 -8.76
C MET A 27 -8.89 -2.31 -9.76
N LYS A 28 -7.78 -3.03 -9.60
CA LYS A 28 -6.53 -2.76 -10.31
C LYS A 28 -5.74 -4.02 -10.63
N ASP A 29 -5.05 -3.97 -11.77
CA ASP A 29 -3.94 -4.86 -12.12
C ASP A 29 -2.61 -4.20 -11.76
N VAL A 30 -1.75 -4.94 -11.07
CA VAL A 30 -0.47 -4.44 -10.56
C VAL A 30 0.68 -5.11 -11.32
N TYR A 31 1.67 -4.30 -11.70
CA TYR A 31 2.84 -4.69 -12.47
C TYR A 31 4.11 -4.19 -11.78
N PHE A 32 5.17 -5.00 -11.70
CA PHE A 32 6.45 -4.53 -11.17
C PHE A 32 7.21 -3.67 -12.18
N SER A 33 7.92 -2.67 -11.68
CA SER A 33 9.07 -2.10 -12.37
C SER A 33 10.17 -3.15 -12.63
N PRO A 34 11.01 -2.99 -13.66
CA PRO A 34 12.09 -3.93 -13.95
C PRO A 34 13.04 -4.19 -12.77
N ASP A 35 13.30 -3.17 -11.95
CA ASP A 35 14.17 -3.24 -10.76
C ASP A 35 13.40 -3.57 -9.46
N LYS A 36 12.07 -3.72 -9.55
CA LYS A 36 11.15 -3.98 -8.43
C LYS A 36 11.13 -2.88 -7.36
N SER A 37 11.58 -1.67 -7.67
CA SER A 37 11.57 -0.53 -6.74
C SER A 37 10.18 0.08 -6.57
N TYR A 38 9.34 -0.01 -7.60
CA TYR A 38 7.94 0.43 -7.61
C TYR A 38 7.04 -0.55 -8.36
N VAL A 39 5.73 -0.33 -8.21
CA VAL A 39 4.69 -0.97 -9.01
C VAL A 39 3.90 0.07 -9.79
N VAL A 40 3.34 -0.36 -10.92
CA VAL A 40 2.34 0.38 -11.68
C VAL A 40 1.02 -0.34 -11.51
N ALA A 41 0.00 0.34 -11.01
CA ALA A 41 -1.32 -0.23 -10.80
C ALA A 41 -2.33 0.45 -11.74
N PHE A 42 -2.84 -0.28 -12.72
CA PHE A 42 -3.84 0.21 -13.67
C PHE A 42 -5.25 -0.13 -13.21
N TYR A 43 -6.16 0.84 -13.21
CA TYR A 43 -7.56 0.60 -12.86
C TYR A 43 -8.25 -0.25 -13.92
N HIS A 44 -9.09 -1.21 -13.49
CA HIS A 44 -9.89 -2.04 -14.39
C HIS A 44 -10.96 -1.22 -15.12
N LYS A 45 -11.55 -0.24 -14.43
CA LYS A 45 -12.61 0.62 -14.97
C LYS A 45 -12.04 1.99 -15.38
N PRO A 46 -12.57 2.59 -16.46
CA PRO A 46 -12.28 3.98 -16.81
C PRO A 46 -12.56 4.91 -15.63
N GLN A 47 -11.65 5.86 -15.39
CA GLN A 47 -11.80 6.85 -14.32
C GLN A 47 -12.54 8.07 -14.84
N ASN A 48 -13.66 8.42 -14.20
CA ASN A 48 -14.38 9.66 -14.52
C ASN A 48 -13.56 10.90 -14.10
N GLU A 49 -14.01 12.09 -14.50
CA GLU A 49 -13.30 13.34 -14.22
C GLU A 49 -13.05 13.56 -12.72
N GLN A 50 -14.05 13.29 -11.88
CA GLN A 50 -13.95 13.41 -10.43
C GLN A 50 -12.90 12.47 -9.83
N ALA A 51 -12.85 11.21 -10.27
CA ALA A 51 -11.86 10.23 -9.82
C ALA A 51 -10.45 10.62 -10.28
N ARG A 52 -10.29 11.08 -11.53
CA ARG A 52 -9.01 11.59 -12.03
C ARG A 52 -8.54 12.79 -11.23
N GLU A 53 -9.42 13.74 -10.92
CA GLU A 53 -9.10 14.90 -10.09
C GLU A 53 -8.67 14.48 -8.68
N ARG A 54 -9.39 13.54 -8.05
CA ARG A 54 -9.03 12.95 -6.76
C ARG A 54 -7.62 12.36 -6.79
N ILE A 55 -7.34 11.47 -7.74
CA ILE A 55 -6.02 10.82 -7.88
C ILE A 55 -4.92 11.87 -8.07
N ASN A 56 -5.15 12.91 -8.87
CA ASN A 56 -4.20 14.00 -9.08
C ASN A 56 -3.93 14.80 -7.79
N MET A 57 -4.96 15.08 -6.99
CA MET A 57 -4.78 15.76 -5.70
C MET A 57 -3.98 14.91 -4.71
N ILE A 58 -4.26 13.61 -4.68
CA ILE A 58 -3.59 12.65 -3.78
C ILE A 58 -2.11 12.50 -4.14
N THR A 59 -1.80 12.29 -5.42
CA THR A 59 -0.41 12.14 -5.91
C THR A 59 0.37 13.45 -5.87
N GLY A 60 -0.31 14.59 -6.04
CA GLY A 60 0.29 15.93 -5.99
C GLY A 60 0.20 16.58 -4.60
N ARG A 61 -0.70 17.56 -4.47
CA ARG A 61 -0.79 18.48 -3.31
C ARG A 61 -0.77 17.77 -1.96
N TYR A 62 -1.54 16.70 -1.78
CA TYR A 62 -1.61 16.02 -0.48
C TYR A 62 -0.32 15.28 -0.15
N ARG A 63 0.30 14.64 -1.15
CA ARG A 63 1.61 14.03 -1.01
C ARG A 63 2.66 15.06 -0.58
N GLN A 64 2.75 16.18 -1.29
CA GLN A 64 3.69 17.27 -0.96
C GLN A 64 3.47 17.77 0.47
N ASN A 65 2.22 18.01 0.85
CA ASN A 65 1.87 18.46 2.21
C ASN A 65 2.27 17.47 3.32
N ILE A 66 2.30 16.17 3.04
CA ILE A 66 2.66 15.15 4.03
C ILE A 66 4.18 14.93 4.08
N PHE A 67 4.84 14.82 2.92
CA PHE A 67 6.22 14.32 2.84
C PHE A 67 7.29 15.39 2.59
N GLU A 68 6.93 16.58 2.10
CA GLU A 68 7.90 17.66 1.78
C GLU A 68 8.01 18.70 2.90
N GLN A 69 7.48 18.36 4.07
CA GLN A 69 7.62 19.15 5.29
C GLN A 69 8.79 18.64 6.14
N THR A 70 9.23 19.45 7.11
CA THR A 70 10.22 18.99 8.10
C THR A 70 9.69 17.75 8.83
N GLY A 71 10.49 16.67 8.85
CA GLY A 71 10.08 15.37 9.39
C GLY A 71 9.21 14.53 8.44
N GLY A 72 9.03 14.95 7.19
CA GLY A 72 8.25 14.24 6.17
C GLY A 72 8.74 12.82 5.89
N ASP A 73 10.05 12.59 5.98
CA ASP A 73 10.69 11.29 5.77
C ASP A 73 10.19 10.20 6.72
N TYR A 74 9.81 10.58 7.95
CA TYR A 74 9.24 9.64 8.93
C TYR A 74 7.97 8.97 8.39
N TRP A 75 7.15 9.69 7.61
CA TRP A 75 5.90 9.17 7.07
C TRP A 75 6.09 8.22 5.89
N LYS A 76 7.23 8.27 5.19
CA LYS A 76 7.50 7.42 4.02
C LYS A 76 7.48 5.92 4.35
N GLY A 77 7.79 5.56 5.60
CA GLY A 77 7.69 4.18 6.08
C GLY A 77 6.28 3.78 6.55
N LEU A 78 5.38 4.74 6.72
CA LEU A 78 4.04 4.52 7.29
C LEU A 78 2.91 4.57 6.25
N PHE A 79 3.22 5.01 5.03
CA PHE A 79 2.28 5.04 3.91
C PHE A 79 2.91 4.49 2.64
N CYS A 80 2.19 3.62 1.95
CA CYS A 80 2.52 3.26 0.59
C CYS A 80 1.80 4.25 -0.36
N TRP A 81 2.31 5.48 -0.41
CA TRP A 81 1.65 6.59 -1.08
C TRP A 81 1.94 6.63 -2.58
N PRO A 82 0.92 6.78 -3.46
CA PRO A 82 1.14 6.84 -4.90
C PRO A 82 1.94 8.11 -5.27
N THR A 83 2.95 7.96 -6.11
CA THR A 83 3.89 9.04 -6.44
C THR A 83 3.53 9.77 -7.72
N ASP A 84 2.94 9.07 -8.69
CA ASP A 84 2.70 9.60 -10.03
C ASP A 84 1.41 9.00 -10.62
N VAL A 85 0.80 9.70 -11.57
CA VAL A 85 -0.30 9.19 -12.41
C VAL A 85 0.26 8.81 -13.76
N VAL A 86 -0.18 7.68 -14.32
CA VAL A 86 0.24 7.20 -15.65
C VAL A 86 -0.98 6.92 -16.52
N GLU A 87 -0.88 7.27 -17.79
CA GLU A 87 -1.89 6.95 -18.81
C GLU A 87 -1.22 6.13 -19.92
N HIS A 88 -1.76 4.95 -20.20
CA HIS A 88 -1.22 4.06 -21.22
C HIS A 88 -2.34 3.19 -21.80
N ALA A 89 -2.43 3.11 -23.14
CA ALA A 89 -3.42 2.30 -23.85
C ALA A 89 -4.87 2.49 -23.32
N ASP A 90 -5.28 3.76 -23.19
CA ASP A 90 -6.59 4.20 -22.65
C ASP A 90 -6.88 3.81 -21.19
N LYS A 91 -5.89 3.25 -20.48
CA LYS A 91 -5.97 2.97 -19.05
C LYS A 91 -5.31 4.09 -18.25
N VAL A 92 -5.97 4.46 -17.16
CA VAL A 92 -5.39 5.29 -16.10
C VAL A 92 -4.78 4.36 -15.05
N GLY A 93 -3.63 4.74 -14.52
CA GLY A 93 -2.98 4.04 -13.42
C GLY A 93 -2.21 4.97 -12.52
N ILE A 94 -1.68 4.40 -11.45
CA ILE A 94 -0.84 5.08 -10.46
C ILE A 94 0.49 4.34 -10.31
N VAL A 95 1.55 5.10 -10.06
CA VAL A 95 2.85 4.57 -9.65
C VAL A 95 2.91 4.57 -8.13
N VAL A 96 3.28 3.45 -7.53
CA VAL A 96 3.32 3.27 -6.08
C VAL A 96 4.64 2.61 -5.69
N PRO A 97 5.31 3.01 -4.59
CA PRO A 97 6.49 2.30 -4.10
C PRO A 97 6.21 0.81 -3.88
N ALA A 98 7.18 -0.05 -4.15
CA ALA A 98 7.05 -1.46 -3.80
C ALA A 98 7.04 -1.62 -2.28
N TYR A 99 6.31 -2.63 -1.79
CA TYR A 99 6.28 -2.91 -0.36
C TYR A 99 7.67 -3.29 0.15
N GLN A 100 7.99 -2.80 1.34
CA GLN A 100 9.26 -3.09 1.99
C GLN A 100 9.34 -4.59 2.36
N GLN A 101 10.53 -5.17 2.25
CA GLN A 101 10.74 -6.62 2.40
C GLN A 101 10.25 -7.19 3.73
N HIS A 102 10.26 -6.41 4.81
CA HIS A 102 9.80 -6.86 6.12
C HIS A 102 8.28 -7.10 6.21
N PHE A 103 7.51 -6.62 5.23
CA PHE A 103 6.08 -6.91 5.11
C PHE A 103 5.78 -8.25 4.42
N PHE A 104 6.80 -9.06 4.11
CA PHE A 104 6.62 -10.40 3.56
C PHE A 104 7.08 -11.45 4.58
N PHE A 105 6.39 -12.59 4.63
CA PHE A 105 6.75 -13.70 5.51
C PHE A 105 8.15 -14.23 5.18
N ARG A 106 9.05 -14.26 6.15
CA ARG A 106 10.44 -14.72 6.01
C ARG A 106 10.56 -16.24 6.19
N TYR A 107 9.81 -16.77 7.14
CA TYR A 107 9.76 -18.17 7.56
C TYR A 107 8.43 -18.83 7.15
N GLY A 108 7.33 -18.09 7.15
CA GLY A 108 6.00 -18.58 6.77
C GLY A 108 5.25 -19.25 7.92
N SER A 109 4.60 -20.37 7.63
CA SER A 109 3.81 -21.14 8.60
C SER A 109 4.65 -22.22 9.31
N LYS A 110 4.08 -22.85 10.35
CA LYS A 110 4.73 -23.95 11.09
C LYS A 110 5.02 -25.17 10.20
N ASN A 111 5.69 -26.18 10.77
CA ASN A 111 5.89 -27.48 10.12
C ASN A 111 6.46 -27.36 8.69
N ASN A 112 7.54 -26.57 8.55
CA ASN A 112 8.19 -26.28 7.27
C ASN A 112 7.28 -25.57 6.24
N ASP A 113 6.63 -24.49 6.68
CA ASP A 113 5.70 -23.68 5.89
C ASP A 113 4.58 -24.48 5.21
N PHE A 114 3.83 -25.26 6.00
CA PHE A 114 2.77 -26.13 5.48
C PHE A 114 1.64 -25.41 4.69
N LEU A 115 1.48 -24.10 4.88
CA LEU A 115 0.55 -23.26 4.13
C LEU A 115 1.17 -22.63 2.87
N GLY A 116 2.49 -22.72 2.68
CA GLY A 116 3.20 -22.12 1.54
C GLY A 116 3.10 -20.59 1.50
N ILE A 117 3.06 -19.94 2.67
CA ILE A 117 2.88 -18.48 2.78
C ILE A 117 4.21 -17.72 2.86
N LYS A 118 5.36 -18.41 2.90
CA LYS A 118 6.68 -17.76 2.83
C LYS A 118 6.80 -16.93 1.55
N GLY A 119 7.27 -15.69 1.71
CA GLY A 119 7.37 -14.70 0.63
C GLY A 119 6.05 -14.04 0.26
N ARG A 120 4.91 -14.45 0.85
CA ARG A 120 3.63 -13.73 0.72
C ARG A 120 3.58 -12.55 1.68
N GLU A 121 2.71 -11.59 1.38
CA GLU A 121 2.47 -10.42 2.23
C GLU A 121 1.91 -10.82 3.60
N LYS A 122 2.38 -10.11 4.63
CA LYS A 122 1.92 -10.20 6.03
C LYS A 122 0.59 -9.46 6.18
N GLU A 123 -0.49 -10.04 5.66
CA GLU A 123 -1.85 -9.51 5.85
C GLU A 123 -2.20 -9.47 7.36
N GLY A 124 -2.79 -8.37 7.82
CA GLY A 124 -3.09 -8.17 9.24
C GLY A 124 -3.97 -9.25 9.88
N LYS A 125 -4.80 -9.95 9.09
CA LYS A 125 -5.65 -11.08 9.54
C LYS A 125 -4.88 -12.18 10.26
N TRP A 126 -3.64 -12.45 9.83
CA TRP A 126 -2.78 -13.46 10.45
C TRP A 126 -2.42 -13.12 11.90
N PHE A 127 -2.37 -11.82 12.20
CA PHE A 127 -1.90 -11.28 13.46
C PHE A 127 -3.02 -10.69 14.32
N ALA A 128 -4.22 -10.48 13.77
CA ALA A 128 -5.35 -9.91 14.49
C ALA A 128 -6.02 -10.90 15.48
N SER A 129 -5.75 -12.21 15.39
CA SER A 129 -6.30 -13.19 16.34
C SER A 129 -5.24 -14.13 16.91
N ALA A 130 -5.31 -14.36 18.23
CA ALA A 130 -4.42 -15.30 18.91
C ALA A 130 -4.54 -16.73 18.34
N ASN A 131 -5.74 -17.12 17.89
CA ASN A 131 -5.97 -18.42 17.28
C ASN A 131 -5.18 -18.58 15.97
N ASN A 132 -5.28 -17.62 15.05
CA ASN A 132 -4.55 -17.68 13.77
C ASN A 132 -3.04 -17.74 14.00
N GLN A 133 -2.53 -16.87 14.88
CA GLN A 133 -1.11 -16.84 15.20
C GLN A 133 -0.61 -18.16 15.79
N ASN A 134 -1.32 -18.70 16.79
CA ASN A 134 -0.90 -19.92 17.48
C ASN A 134 -1.04 -21.17 16.60
N LYS A 135 -2.07 -21.22 15.75
CA LYS A 135 -2.36 -22.39 14.93
C LYS A 135 -1.48 -22.48 13.69
N PHE A 136 -1.21 -21.35 13.03
CA PHE A 136 -0.64 -21.36 11.68
C PHE A 136 0.79 -20.83 11.60
N LEU A 137 1.12 -19.73 12.27
CA LEU A 137 2.38 -19.01 12.04
C LEU A 137 3.59 -19.66 12.69
N ASP A 138 4.73 -19.66 11.99
CA ASP A 138 6.02 -19.99 12.60
C ASP A 138 6.26 -19.06 13.81
N PRO A 139 6.71 -19.58 14.98
CA PRO A 139 6.94 -18.76 16.17
C PRO A 139 7.79 -17.51 15.93
N ARG A 140 8.71 -17.55 14.96
CA ARG A 140 9.60 -16.43 14.61
C ARG A 140 8.88 -15.28 13.90
N GLU A 141 7.73 -15.53 13.28
CA GLU A 141 6.92 -14.50 12.58
C GLU A 141 6.03 -13.70 13.53
N ARG A 142 5.83 -14.18 14.75
CA ARG A 142 4.76 -13.70 15.63
C ARG A 142 5.07 -12.38 16.30
N GLY A 143 6.35 -12.02 16.42
CA GLY A 143 6.75 -10.85 17.18
C GLY A 143 6.54 -10.99 18.69
N ASN A 144 6.47 -9.85 19.36
CA ASN A 144 6.29 -9.75 20.81
C ASN A 144 5.39 -8.56 21.17
N THR A 145 4.92 -8.52 22.42
CA THR A 145 4.00 -7.49 22.91
C THR A 145 4.50 -6.06 22.69
N LEU A 146 5.79 -5.80 22.89
CA LEU A 146 6.37 -4.48 22.67
C LEU A 146 6.25 -4.04 21.20
N ASN A 147 6.53 -4.94 20.27
CA ASN A 147 6.40 -4.65 18.84
C ASN A 147 4.94 -4.46 18.41
N TYR A 148 4.00 -5.22 18.98
CA TYR A 148 2.57 -4.98 18.75
C TYR A 148 2.16 -3.58 19.23
N LEU A 149 2.59 -3.16 20.42
CA LEU A 149 2.34 -1.80 20.91
C LEU A 149 2.95 -0.74 19.98
N LYS A 150 4.19 -0.97 19.52
CA LYS A 150 4.85 -0.10 18.53
C LYS A 150 4.04 0.00 17.23
N VAL A 151 3.58 -1.13 16.68
CA VAL A 151 2.71 -1.17 15.48
C VAL A 151 1.44 -0.34 15.69
N CYS A 152 0.74 -0.54 16.81
CA CYS A 152 -0.46 0.25 17.13
C CYS A 152 -0.15 1.76 17.17
N ILE A 153 0.93 2.15 17.84
CA ILE A 153 1.35 3.57 17.93
C ILE A 153 1.68 4.14 16.55
N LEU A 154 2.39 3.39 15.71
CA LEU A 154 2.72 3.83 14.35
C LEU A 154 1.47 4.03 13.50
N LEU A 155 0.51 3.11 13.56
CA LEU A 155 -0.77 3.22 12.85
C LEU A 155 -1.57 4.43 13.35
N THR A 156 -1.70 4.61 14.68
CA THR A 156 -2.38 5.78 15.24
C THR A 156 -1.72 7.09 14.79
N ARG A 157 -0.38 7.14 14.75
CA ARG A 157 0.35 8.33 14.25
C ARG A 157 0.09 8.59 12.77
N ALA A 158 0.10 7.54 11.95
CA ALA A 158 -0.20 7.64 10.52
C ALA A 158 -1.62 8.17 10.29
N VAL A 159 -2.63 7.56 10.91
CA VAL A 159 -4.04 8.00 10.83
C VAL A 159 -4.18 9.45 11.31
N ARG A 160 -3.58 9.81 12.45
CA ARG A 160 -3.59 11.20 12.94
C ARG A 160 -2.97 12.17 11.92
N ARG A 161 -1.86 11.80 11.27
CA ARG A 161 -1.22 12.64 10.26
C ARG A 161 -2.10 12.80 9.03
N MET A 162 -2.74 11.72 8.56
CA MET A 162 -3.68 11.74 7.45
C MET A 162 -4.87 12.67 7.76
N HIS A 163 -5.47 12.55 8.95
CA HIS A 163 -6.57 13.42 9.39
C HIS A 163 -6.14 14.88 9.47
N ALA A 164 -4.95 15.16 10.01
CA ALA A 164 -4.41 16.52 10.06
C ALA A 164 -4.12 17.12 8.68
N ALA A 165 -3.98 16.29 7.64
CA ALA A 165 -3.87 16.74 6.25
C ALA A 165 -5.25 16.96 5.58
N GLY A 166 -6.36 16.74 6.31
CA GLY A 166 -7.71 16.86 5.78
C GLY A 166 -8.13 15.66 4.94
N LEU A 167 -7.61 14.47 5.27
CA LEU A 167 -7.89 13.23 4.56
C LEU A 167 -8.41 12.17 5.52
N CYS A 168 -9.21 11.24 5.03
CA CYS A 168 -9.64 10.07 5.78
C CYS A 168 -9.56 8.81 4.91
N HIS A 169 -9.17 7.68 5.53
CA HIS A 169 -9.19 6.38 4.88
C HIS A 169 -10.60 5.80 4.98
N SER A 170 -11.25 5.54 3.85
CA SER A 170 -12.65 5.05 3.81
C SER A 170 -12.80 3.59 4.23
N ASP A 171 -11.77 2.76 4.02
CA ASP A 171 -11.80 1.31 4.33
C ASP A 171 -10.61 0.90 5.22
N LEU A 172 -10.46 1.54 6.39
CA LEU A 172 -9.34 1.21 7.28
C LEU A 172 -9.60 -0.13 7.99
N SER A 173 -8.99 -1.20 7.47
CA SER A 173 -9.12 -2.56 8.00
C SER A 173 -7.78 -3.29 7.98
N TYR A 174 -7.73 -4.50 8.54
CA TYR A 174 -6.51 -5.34 8.52
C TYR A 174 -6.06 -5.74 7.10
N LYS A 175 -6.89 -5.49 6.06
CA LYS A 175 -6.56 -5.71 4.66
C LYS A 175 -5.79 -4.54 4.04
N ASN A 176 -6.03 -3.32 4.53
CA ASN A 176 -5.42 -2.09 4.01
C ASN A 176 -4.30 -1.58 4.93
N VAL A 177 -3.73 -2.50 5.72
CA VAL A 177 -2.59 -2.25 6.59
C VAL A 177 -1.62 -3.42 6.49
N LEU A 178 -0.37 -3.13 6.16
CA LEU A 178 0.73 -4.07 6.27
C LEU A 178 1.37 -3.93 7.65
N ILE A 179 1.67 -5.06 8.30
CA ILE A 179 2.35 -5.07 9.59
C ILE A 179 3.51 -6.05 9.60
N ASP A 180 4.52 -5.73 10.39
CA ASP A 180 5.59 -6.64 10.75
C ASP A 180 5.77 -6.67 12.27
N PRO A 181 5.16 -7.64 12.97
CA PRO A 181 5.32 -7.78 14.41
C PRO A 181 6.73 -8.20 14.84
N GLU A 182 7.56 -8.74 13.94
CA GLU A 182 8.94 -9.15 14.25
C GLU A 182 9.82 -7.93 14.57
N LEU A 183 9.73 -6.87 13.75
CA LEU A 183 10.55 -5.66 13.90
C LEU A 183 9.73 -4.43 14.34
N GLY A 184 8.40 -4.58 14.39
CA GLY A 184 7.46 -3.54 14.79
C GLY A 184 7.29 -2.45 13.73
N HIS A 185 7.12 -2.83 12.46
CA HIS A 185 6.80 -1.93 11.36
C HIS A 185 5.31 -1.98 11.00
N ALA A 186 4.79 -0.88 10.47
CA ALA A 186 3.42 -0.77 10.03
C ALA A 186 3.32 0.20 8.85
N CYS A 187 2.44 -0.07 7.89
CA CYS A 187 2.24 0.79 6.73
C CYS A 187 0.77 0.74 6.30
N ILE A 188 0.16 1.91 6.06
CA ILE A 188 -1.17 2.03 5.48
C ILE A 188 -1.03 2.01 3.94
N ILE A 189 -1.83 1.17 3.29
CA ILE A 189 -1.84 0.98 1.83
C ILE A 189 -3.19 1.42 1.25
N ASP A 190 -3.35 1.33 -0.07
CA ASP A 190 -4.57 1.72 -0.81
C ASP A 190 -5.03 3.17 -0.54
N VAL A 191 -4.07 4.09 -0.57
CA VAL A 191 -4.28 5.51 -0.23
C VAL A 191 -4.60 6.39 -1.46
N ASP A 192 -5.02 5.82 -2.58
CA ASP A 192 -5.46 6.57 -3.77
C ASP A 192 -6.97 6.88 -3.80
N GLY A 193 -7.75 6.18 -2.97
CA GLY A 193 -9.20 6.37 -2.81
C GLY A 193 -9.61 7.21 -1.59
N LEU A 194 -8.70 8.01 -1.01
CA LEU A 194 -8.98 8.71 0.24
C LEU A 194 -10.14 9.70 0.13
N VAL A 195 -10.87 9.83 1.25
CA VAL A 195 -11.94 10.80 1.44
C VAL A 195 -11.34 12.18 1.61
N VAL A 196 -11.88 13.15 0.88
CA VAL A 196 -11.59 14.57 1.04
C VAL A 196 -12.88 15.26 1.51
N PRO A 197 -12.97 15.69 2.77
CA PRO A 197 -14.17 16.33 3.31
C PRO A 197 -14.68 17.47 2.42
N GLY A 198 -15.97 17.46 2.11
CA GLY A 198 -16.61 18.48 1.26
C GLY A 198 -16.31 18.36 -0.24
N LYS A 199 -15.51 17.38 -0.69
CA LYS A 199 -15.16 17.22 -2.11
C LYS A 199 -15.33 15.80 -2.64
N TYR A 200 -14.79 14.79 -1.94
CA TYR A 200 -14.89 13.38 -2.34
C TYR A 200 -15.39 12.54 -1.15
N PRO A 201 -16.61 11.98 -1.22
CA PRO A 201 -17.16 11.13 -0.16
C PRO A 201 -16.49 9.75 -0.12
N PRO A 202 -16.71 8.96 0.95
CA PRO A 202 -16.28 7.56 1.01
C PRO A 202 -17.01 6.70 -0.02
N ASP A 203 -16.28 5.75 -0.61
CA ASP A 203 -16.81 4.76 -1.55
C ASP A 203 -17.48 3.55 -0.84
N VAL A 204 -17.31 3.42 0.48
CA VAL A 204 -17.87 2.34 1.32
C VAL A 204 -18.68 2.94 2.47
N VAL A 205 -19.85 2.37 2.75
CA VAL A 205 -20.66 2.69 3.93
C VAL A 205 -20.08 1.93 5.12
N GLY A 206 -19.68 2.67 6.15
CA GLY A 206 -19.12 2.11 7.39
C GLY A 206 -20.14 1.42 8.29
#